data_AF-F8C8W9-F1
#
_entry.id   AF-F8C8W9-F1
#
_cell.length_a   1.000
_cell.length_b   1.000
_cell.length_c   1.000
_cell.angle_alpha   90.00
_cell.angle_beta   90.00
_cell.angle_gamma   90.00
#
_symmetry.space_group_name_H-M   'P 1'
#
loop_
_entity.id
_entity.type
_entity.pdbx_description
1 polymer ?
#
loop_
_entity_poly.entity_id
_entity_poly.type
_entity_poly.pdbx_seq_one_letter_code
_entity_poly.pdbx_strand_id
1 'polypeptide(L)'
;MMLLSLLTAALLSQSPADDAPPPRRYALLIGANQGLSADEPLRFADADARRMFTLFRDAGGLLPEDAQVVLGADASRVKAALGTLRARMARDATPGDQLLVYVSSHADGEALHLSGTRLPVKELVSFMEASPVGVAVMFIDSCRSGAATRVKGLEPVEERLVQWATPAIKGRVIVTSSSADEASQEADDLQGSFFTHHLLAGLRGAGDLNRDGRVTLQESYAYAYGRTVESTLLTRAGTQHPNFHFDLKGQGELVLTEPVLAPSRLLITVPEPGEWVVASEQDGMVMGVFSKGSGPVMLALPPGGYRLRSRREASWLELRVAVPEKGHVLVDESLLREGTLVAMQAKGASGWRGALHLGGAFATRTASNFGSSVGGQLQALFNAPIQPGLLDVVWGTVAGRASKSVVSGGLRQTEWSLRLGMGRRFQGQWSALTLGPELGALYFRQREAGTSSTGTAPYGGVSASAWLGVERVSLVVTGSVGGAVMPLPQGNALRALASAGIGLGWNF
;
A
#
# COMPACT_ATOMS: atom_id res chain seq x y z
N MET A 1 28.67 29.75 -13.62
CA MET A 1 29.68 28.74 -13.24
C MET A 1 30.44 29.09 -11.96
N MET A 2 30.79 30.34 -11.65
CA MET A 2 31.50 30.69 -10.40
C MET A 2 30.68 30.57 -9.09
N LEU A 3 29.35 30.69 -9.14
CA LEU A 3 28.50 30.55 -7.94
C LEU A 3 28.29 29.10 -7.49
N LEU A 4 28.40 28.12 -8.39
CA LEU A 4 28.24 26.69 -8.06
C LEU A 4 29.50 26.10 -7.39
N SER A 5 30.66 26.67 -7.71
CA SER A 5 31.96 26.34 -7.09
C SER A 5 32.13 26.89 -5.67
N LEU A 6 31.37 27.93 -5.29
CA LEU A 6 31.41 28.52 -3.94
C LEU A 6 30.51 27.77 -2.94
N LEU A 7 29.39 27.18 -3.39
CA LEU A 7 28.58 26.30 -2.55
C LEU A 7 29.26 24.94 -2.28
N THR A 8 30.06 24.43 -3.21
CA THR A 8 30.80 23.16 -3.04
C THR A 8 31.99 23.31 -2.07
N ALA A 9 32.63 24.48 -2.00
CA ALA A 9 33.71 24.75 -1.04
C ALA A 9 33.21 24.98 0.40
N ALA A 10 31.99 25.50 0.56
CA ALA A 10 31.40 25.76 1.88
C ALA A 10 31.01 24.49 2.66
N LEU A 11 30.73 23.37 1.98
CA LEU A 11 30.51 22.06 2.63
C LEU A 11 31.81 21.37 3.09
N LEU A 12 32.98 21.83 2.64
CA LEU A 12 34.28 21.18 2.91
C LEU A 12 35.11 21.87 4.01
N SER A 13 34.62 22.97 4.59
CA SER A 13 35.39 23.83 5.50
C SER A 13 34.89 23.81 6.95
N GLN A 14 34.12 22.79 7.35
CA GLN A 14 33.89 22.55 8.78
C GLN A 14 35.10 21.79 9.31
N SER A 15 35.98 22.50 10.00
CA SER A 15 36.97 21.89 10.89
C SER A 15 36.24 20.88 11.77
N PRO A 16 36.75 19.65 11.96
CA PRO A 16 36.13 18.72 12.89
C PRO A 16 36.13 19.41 14.25
N ALA A 17 34.94 19.65 14.79
CA ALA A 17 34.82 19.85 16.23
C ALA A 17 35.51 18.66 16.90
N ASP A 18 36.12 18.92 18.05
CA ASP A 18 36.83 17.94 18.87
C ASP A 18 35.80 16.90 19.38
N ASP A 19 35.34 16.04 18.48
CA ASP A 19 34.24 15.11 18.67
C ASP A 19 34.78 13.92 19.43
N ALA A 20 34.18 13.66 20.60
CA ALA A 20 34.35 12.40 21.28
C ALA A 20 34.18 11.26 20.26
N PRO A 21 35.01 10.20 20.33
CA PRO A 21 34.93 9.10 19.38
C PRO A 21 33.49 8.58 19.32
N PRO A 22 32.98 8.22 18.11
CA PRO A 22 31.62 7.78 17.95
C PRO A 22 31.33 6.60 18.89
N PRO A 23 30.10 6.50 19.43
CA PRO A 23 29.78 5.50 20.43
C PRO A 23 30.02 4.10 19.88
N ARG A 24 30.67 3.24 20.66
CA ARG A 24 30.88 1.85 20.25
C ARG A 24 29.54 1.13 20.21
N ARG A 25 29.37 0.23 19.25
CA ARG A 25 28.10 -0.46 19.03
C ARG A 25 28.25 -1.96 19.17
N TYR A 26 27.34 -2.55 19.92
CA TYR A 26 27.19 -3.99 20.08
C TYR A 26 25.92 -4.44 19.39
N ALA A 27 25.90 -5.65 18.84
CA ALA A 27 24.72 -6.15 18.16
C ALA A 27 24.43 -7.62 18.43
N LEU A 28 23.15 -7.95 18.60
CA LEU A 28 22.63 -9.32 18.53
C LEU A 28 21.62 -9.40 17.39
N LEU A 29 21.88 -10.24 16.40
CA LEU A 29 21.01 -10.40 15.23
C LEU A 29 20.58 -11.86 15.13
N ILE A 30 19.27 -12.09 15.25
CA ILE A 30 18.67 -13.42 15.25
C ILE A 30 17.77 -13.55 14.02
N GLY A 31 18.03 -14.56 13.22
CA GLY A 31 17.15 -15.01 12.14
C GLY A 31 16.81 -16.48 12.36
N ALA A 32 15.54 -16.85 12.19
CA ALA A 32 15.13 -18.25 12.24
C ALA A 32 14.00 -18.52 11.25
N ASN A 33 14.36 -19.19 10.15
CA ASN A 33 13.38 -19.64 9.17
C ASN A 33 12.50 -20.78 9.69
N GLN A 34 13.07 -21.66 10.53
CA GLN A 34 12.35 -22.81 11.11
C GLN A 34 11.83 -22.49 12.51
N GLY A 35 10.52 -22.63 12.71
CA GLY A 35 9.83 -22.47 13.99
C GLY A 35 9.59 -23.81 14.70
N LEU A 36 8.42 -23.96 15.31
CA LEU A 36 7.91 -25.23 15.85
C LEU A 36 7.43 -26.15 14.71
N SER A 37 7.15 -27.42 15.04
CA SER A 37 6.63 -28.38 14.06
C SER A 37 5.27 -28.02 13.44
N ALA A 38 4.51 -27.14 14.10
CA ALA A 38 3.22 -26.63 13.61
C ALA A 38 3.36 -25.34 12.79
N ASP A 39 4.54 -24.74 12.74
CA ASP A 39 4.78 -23.51 12.00
C ASP A 39 5.19 -23.84 10.56
N GLU A 40 4.59 -23.13 9.59
CA GLU A 40 5.07 -23.16 8.21
C GLU A 40 6.44 -22.48 8.12
N PRO A 41 7.45 -23.07 7.46
CA PRO A 41 8.78 -22.45 7.37
C PRO A 41 8.75 -21.06 6.73
N LEU A 42 9.41 -20.09 7.38
CA LEU A 42 9.68 -18.78 6.79
C LEU A 42 10.78 -18.90 5.74
N ARG A 43 10.84 -17.94 4.82
CA ARG A 43 11.81 -17.96 3.73
C ARG A 43 12.97 -17.00 3.95
N PHE A 44 12.74 -15.89 4.65
CA PHE A 44 13.66 -14.75 4.58
C PHE A 44 14.25 -14.30 5.91
N ALA A 45 13.77 -14.80 7.06
CA ALA A 45 14.24 -14.39 8.39
C ALA A 45 15.77 -14.48 8.58
N ASP A 46 16.41 -15.56 8.11
CA ASP A 46 17.87 -15.71 8.15
C ASP A 46 18.59 -14.66 7.28
N ALA A 47 18.05 -14.39 6.09
CA ALA A 47 18.60 -13.42 5.15
C ALA A 47 18.42 -11.99 5.67
N ASP A 48 17.28 -11.69 6.29
CA ASP A 48 16.97 -10.42 6.92
C ASP A 48 17.97 -10.08 8.04
N ALA A 49 18.24 -11.01 8.94
CA ALA A 49 19.24 -10.82 10.00
C ALA A 49 20.66 -10.59 9.42
N ARG A 50 21.02 -11.30 8.34
CA ARG A 50 22.31 -11.08 7.64
C ARG A 50 22.39 -9.70 7.00
N ARG A 51 21.30 -9.23 6.37
CA ARG A 51 21.21 -7.90 5.75
C ARG A 51 21.32 -6.79 6.79
N MET A 52 20.66 -6.97 7.94
CA MET A 52 20.74 -6.03 9.05
C MET A 52 22.17 -5.92 9.59
N PHE A 53 22.87 -7.05 9.74
CA PHE A 53 24.29 -7.05 10.14
C PHE A 53 25.16 -6.28 9.14
N THR A 54 24.98 -6.56 7.84
CA THR A 54 25.75 -5.91 6.76
C THR A 54 25.52 -4.40 6.76
N LEU A 55 24.27 -3.96 6.89
CA LEU A 55 23.91 -2.56 6.96
C LEU A 55 24.57 -1.85 8.16
N PHE A 56 24.45 -2.40 9.37
CA PHE A 56 25.02 -1.77 10.55
C PHE A 56 26.55 -1.81 10.54
N ARG A 57 27.17 -2.80 9.91
CA ARG A 57 28.62 -2.81 9.67
C ARG A 57 29.02 -1.69 8.71
N ASP A 58 28.31 -1.53 7.60
CA ASP A 58 28.72 -0.64 6.50
C ASP A 58 28.34 0.83 6.74
N ALA A 59 27.16 1.08 7.31
CA ALA A 59 26.62 2.42 7.52
C ALA A 59 26.34 2.74 9.00
N GLY A 60 26.46 1.76 9.90
CA GLY A 60 26.16 1.94 11.32
C GLY A 60 27.39 1.89 12.23
N GLY A 61 28.62 1.77 11.72
CA GLY A 61 29.82 1.71 12.57
C GLY A 61 29.92 0.48 13.48
N LEU A 62 29.14 -0.58 13.22
CA LEU A 62 29.22 -1.84 13.96
C LEU A 62 30.49 -2.61 13.59
N LEU A 63 31.32 -2.90 14.58
CA LEU A 63 32.48 -3.77 14.40
C LEU A 63 32.04 -5.25 14.38
N PRO A 64 32.51 -6.08 13.43
CA PRO A 64 32.13 -7.49 13.36
C PRO A 64 32.35 -8.28 14.65
N GLU A 65 33.41 -7.97 15.40
CA GLU A 65 33.75 -8.61 16.68
C GLU A 65 32.80 -8.25 17.84
N ASP A 66 32.01 -7.19 17.70
CA ASP A 66 31.04 -6.75 18.69
C ASP A 66 29.60 -7.18 18.33
N ALA A 67 29.47 -8.00 17.29
CA ALA A 67 28.22 -8.59 16.84
C ALA A 67 28.12 -10.08 17.15
N GLN A 68 26.92 -10.55 17.47
CA GLN A 68 26.55 -11.96 17.46
C GLN A 68 25.44 -12.16 16.44
N VAL A 69 25.72 -12.90 15.37
CA VAL A 69 24.73 -13.24 14.33
C VAL A 69 24.35 -14.71 14.45
N VAL A 70 23.11 -14.97 14.82
CA VAL A 70 22.59 -16.31 15.11
C VAL A 70 21.49 -16.64 14.10
N LEU A 71 21.78 -17.52 13.15
CA LEU A 71 20.88 -17.91 12.06
C LEU A 71 20.48 -19.37 12.18
N GLY A 72 19.22 -19.70 11.84
CA GLY A 72 18.72 -21.08 11.76
C GLY A 72 19.04 -21.93 13.00
N ALA A 73 18.94 -21.32 14.18
CA ALA A 73 19.40 -21.90 15.43
C ALA A 73 18.27 -22.12 16.43
N ASP A 74 18.50 -22.95 17.44
CA ASP A 74 17.59 -23.16 18.56
C ASP A 74 17.81 -22.12 19.69
N ALA A 75 16.93 -22.15 20.69
CA ALA A 75 17.01 -21.27 21.85
C ALA A 75 18.30 -21.42 22.65
N SER A 76 18.94 -22.59 22.67
CA SER A 76 20.17 -22.83 23.43
C SER A 76 21.35 -22.05 22.82
N ARG A 77 21.44 -22.03 21.48
CA ARG A 77 22.45 -21.26 20.76
C ARG A 77 22.26 -19.76 20.92
N VAL A 78 21.01 -19.27 20.91
CA VAL A 78 20.73 -17.86 21.21
C VAL A 78 21.15 -17.51 22.63
N LYS A 79 20.86 -18.36 23.62
CA LYS A 79 21.32 -18.17 25.02
C LYS A 79 22.84 -18.13 25.15
N ALA A 80 23.55 -18.97 24.40
CA ALA A 80 25.01 -18.94 24.36
C ALA A 80 25.55 -17.63 23.74
N ALA A 81 24.92 -17.14 22.67
CA ALA A 81 25.26 -15.86 22.05
C ALA A 81 24.98 -14.67 22.99
N LEU A 82 23.85 -14.68 23.70
CA LEU A 82 23.54 -13.70 24.75
C LEU A 82 24.61 -13.69 25.85
N GLY A 83 25.05 -14.87 26.30
CA GLY A 83 26.12 -15.00 27.28
C GLY A 83 27.45 -14.43 26.78
N THR A 84 27.80 -14.71 25.53
CA THR A 84 29.02 -14.22 24.87
C THR A 84 29.00 -12.69 24.75
N LEU A 85 27.90 -12.13 24.27
CA LEU A 85 27.75 -10.68 24.12
C LEU A 85 27.70 -9.97 25.47
N ARG A 86 27.04 -10.55 26.47
CA ARG A 86 27.05 -10.05 27.85
C ARG A 86 28.47 -9.99 28.40
N ALA A 87 29.23 -11.06 28.27
CA ALA A 87 30.61 -11.10 28.75
C ALA A 87 31.51 -10.09 28.03
N ARG A 88 31.28 -9.85 26.73
CA ARG A 88 31.96 -8.83 25.94
C ARG A 88 31.64 -7.42 26.45
N MET A 89 30.36 -7.07 26.53
CA MET A 89 29.92 -5.75 27.02
C MET A 89 30.36 -5.49 28.46
N ALA A 90 30.32 -6.51 29.33
CA ALA A 90 30.78 -6.36 30.72
C ALA A 90 32.28 -6.03 30.85
N ARG A 91 33.10 -6.41 29.87
CA ARG A 91 34.53 -6.09 29.84
C ARG A 91 34.80 -4.72 29.22
N ASP A 92 34.11 -4.41 28.12
CA ASP A 92 34.57 -3.40 27.18
C ASP A 92 33.59 -2.22 26.98
N ALA A 93 32.33 -2.34 27.43
CA ALA A 93 31.31 -1.33 27.15
C ALA A 93 31.28 -0.19 28.19
N THR A 94 30.93 1.00 27.72
CA THR A 94 30.73 2.20 28.53
C THR A 94 29.29 2.68 28.45
N PRO A 95 28.83 3.55 29.38
CA PRO A 95 27.52 4.18 29.27
C PRO A 95 27.32 5.07 28.03
N GLY A 96 28.38 5.39 27.27
CA GLY A 96 28.27 6.11 26.00
C GLY A 96 27.93 5.19 24.81
N ASP A 97 28.06 3.88 24.99
CA ASP A 97 27.90 2.90 23.91
C ASP A 97 26.43 2.57 23.64
N GLN A 98 26.20 1.79 22.59
CA GLN A 98 24.88 1.41 22.12
C GLN A 98 24.76 -0.11 21.91
N LEU A 99 23.57 -0.65 22.15
CA LEU A 99 23.21 -2.03 21.83
C LEU A 99 22.07 -2.06 20.81
N LEU A 100 22.26 -2.83 19.74
CA LEU A 100 21.22 -3.17 18.79
C LEU A 100 20.81 -4.64 18.99
N VAL A 101 19.52 -4.92 19.05
CA VAL A 101 18.98 -6.26 18.96
C VAL A 101 18.04 -6.32 17.76
N TYR A 102 18.23 -7.29 16.87
CA TYR A 102 17.33 -7.55 15.76
C TYR A 102 16.87 -9.00 15.81
N VAL A 103 15.58 -9.22 15.64
CA VAL A 103 14.97 -10.56 15.65
C VAL A 103 14.03 -10.69 14.46
N SER A 104 14.17 -11.76 13.69
CA SER A 104 13.16 -12.22 12.74
C SER A 104 12.90 -13.70 12.94
N SER A 105 11.67 -14.06 13.30
CA SER A 105 11.26 -15.46 13.55
C SER A 105 9.74 -15.60 13.67
N HIS A 106 9.26 -16.83 13.80
CA HIS A 106 7.92 -17.09 14.34
C HIS A 106 7.83 -16.73 15.83
N ALA A 107 6.63 -16.39 16.30
CA ALA A 107 6.35 -16.14 17.71
C ALA A 107 4.86 -16.34 18.05
N ASP A 108 4.56 -16.64 19.32
CA ASP A 108 3.20 -16.80 19.83
C ASP A 108 2.81 -15.76 20.90
N GLY A 109 3.45 -14.58 20.84
CA GLY A 109 3.26 -13.47 21.78
C GLY A 109 4.10 -13.55 23.04
N GLU A 110 4.41 -14.76 23.53
CA GLU A 110 5.26 -14.94 24.72
C GLU A 110 6.68 -15.34 24.37
N ALA A 111 6.85 -16.19 23.36
CA ALA A 111 8.13 -16.74 22.97
C ALA A 111 8.38 -16.66 21.47
N LEU A 112 9.64 -16.55 21.11
CA LEU A 112 10.14 -16.81 19.76
C LEU A 112 10.19 -18.33 19.54
N HIS A 113 9.73 -18.78 18.39
CA HIS A 113 9.83 -20.17 17.97
C HIS A 113 11.10 -20.34 17.14
N LEU A 114 12.03 -21.16 17.64
CA LEU A 114 13.39 -21.28 17.14
C LEU A 114 13.75 -22.76 16.96
N SER A 115 13.74 -23.26 15.73
CA SER A 115 14.20 -24.61 15.37
C SER A 115 13.67 -25.71 16.31
N GLY A 116 12.36 -25.78 16.51
CA GLY A 116 11.70 -26.75 17.39
C GLY A 116 11.71 -26.39 18.89
N THR A 117 12.27 -25.25 19.27
CA THR A 117 12.34 -24.78 20.66
C THR A 117 11.67 -23.42 20.84
N ARG A 118 11.48 -23.00 22.09
CA ARG A 118 10.89 -21.70 22.45
C ARG A 118 11.90 -20.87 23.23
N LEU A 119 12.07 -19.61 22.86
CA LEU A 119 12.83 -18.62 23.61
C LEU A 119 11.88 -17.51 24.10
N PRO A 120 11.60 -17.40 25.41
CA PRO A 120 10.77 -16.33 25.94
C PRO A 120 11.29 -14.94 25.54
N VAL A 121 10.43 -14.08 25.01
CA VAL A 121 10.80 -12.71 24.60
C VAL A 121 11.31 -11.91 25.82
N LYS A 122 10.79 -12.21 27.01
CA LYS A 122 11.25 -11.62 28.27
C LYS A 122 12.75 -11.83 28.51
N GLU A 123 13.34 -12.94 28.07
CA GLU A 123 14.79 -13.16 28.22
C GLU A 123 15.60 -12.14 27.41
N LEU A 124 15.11 -11.74 26.23
CA LEU A 124 15.74 -10.71 25.39
C LEU A 124 15.55 -9.32 26.00
N VAL A 125 14.34 -9.02 26.49
CA VAL A 125 14.04 -7.74 27.17
C VAL A 125 14.92 -7.58 28.41
N SER A 126 15.00 -8.59 29.28
CA SER A 126 15.87 -8.55 30.46
C SER A 126 17.35 -8.49 30.12
N PHE A 127 17.79 -9.10 29.02
CA PHE A 127 19.16 -8.93 28.52
C PHE A 127 19.43 -7.48 28.11
N MET A 128 18.50 -6.86 27.39
CA MET A 128 18.59 -5.48 26.94
C MET A 128 18.58 -4.49 28.12
N GLU A 129 17.71 -4.70 29.11
CA GLU A 129 17.63 -3.91 30.34
C GLU A 129 18.93 -3.98 31.15
N ALA A 130 19.47 -5.19 31.34
CA ALA A 130 20.70 -5.42 32.10
C ALA A 130 21.99 -5.01 31.35
N SER A 131 21.89 -4.52 30.11
CA SER A 131 23.06 -4.09 29.34
C SER A 131 23.70 -2.83 29.96
N PRO A 132 25.03 -2.74 30.06
CA PRO A 132 25.73 -1.58 30.64
C PRO A 132 25.73 -0.33 29.74
N VAL A 133 25.22 -0.44 28.51
CA VAL A 133 25.18 0.64 27.52
C VAL A 133 24.14 1.72 27.84
N GLY A 134 24.38 2.94 27.39
CA GLY A 134 23.47 4.07 27.58
C GLY A 134 22.16 3.90 26.83
N VAL A 135 22.22 3.42 25.58
CA VAL A 135 21.06 3.23 24.71
C VAL A 135 21.00 1.81 24.18
N ALA A 136 19.82 1.18 24.24
CA ALA A 136 19.59 -0.07 23.53
C ALA A 136 18.31 0.00 22.70
N VAL A 137 18.37 -0.51 21.47
CA VAL A 137 17.25 -0.56 20.53
C VAL A 137 17.05 -2.01 20.10
N MET A 138 15.81 -2.48 20.20
CA MET A 138 15.39 -3.80 19.77
C MET A 138 14.34 -3.71 18.67
N PHE A 139 14.60 -4.34 17.52
CA PHE A 139 13.63 -4.54 16.45
C PHE A 139 13.18 -6.00 16.46
N ILE A 140 11.87 -6.22 16.59
CA ILE A 140 11.26 -7.55 16.58
C ILE A 140 10.34 -7.67 15.38
N ASP A 141 10.72 -8.52 14.45
CA ASP A 141 9.94 -8.87 13.29
C ASP A 141 9.36 -10.28 13.42
N SER A 142 8.28 -10.38 14.19
CA SER A 142 7.56 -11.63 14.39
C SER A 142 6.07 -11.36 14.62
N CYS A 143 5.23 -12.30 14.18
CA CYS A 143 3.77 -12.23 14.34
C CYS A 143 3.39 -12.11 15.83
N ARG A 144 2.41 -11.26 16.14
CA ARG A 144 1.85 -11.10 17.51
C ARG A 144 2.87 -10.66 18.57
N SER A 145 3.99 -10.06 18.17
CA SER A 145 5.05 -9.58 19.06
C SER A 145 4.69 -8.37 19.91
N GLY A 146 3.52 -7.75 19.72
CA GLY A 146 3.04 -6.63 20.53
C GLY A 146 2.84 -6.94 22.03
N ALA A 147 3.00 -8.19 22.47
CA ALA A 147 3.10 -8.52 23.88
C ALA A 147 4.46 -8.12 24.49
N ALA A 148 5.54 -8.00 23.68
CA ALA A 148 6.84 -7.47 24.11
C ALA A 148 6.73 -6.05 24.65
N THR A 149 5.87 -5.22 24.03
CA THR A 149 5.60 -3.84 24.48
C THR A 149 4.64 -3.76 25.67
N ARG A 150 4.05 -4.89 26.10
CA ARG A 150 3.11 -4.98 27.25
C ARG A 150 3.74 -5.59 28.51
N VAL A 151 5.03 -5.97 28.47
CA VAL A 151 5.73 -6.48 29.65
C VAL A 151 5.76 -5.37 30.71
N LYS A 152 4.96 -5.51 31.76
CA LYS A 152 5.03 -4.67 32.96
C LYS A 152 6.42 -4.89 33.60
N GLY A 153 7.26 -3.88 33.61
CA GLY A 153 8.62 -4.01 34.17
C GLY A 153 9.71 -3.15 33.56
N LEU A 154 9.41 -2.20 32.67
CA LEU A 154 10.33 -1.07 32.42
C LEU A 154 10.34 -0.22 33.70
N GLU A 155 11.05 -0.70 34.72
CA GLU A 155 11.25 0.04 35.94
C GLU A 155 12.05 1.30 35.59
N PRO A 156 11.61 2.49 36.02
CA PRO A 156 12.40 3.70 35.88
C PRO A 156 13.77 3.42 36.49
N VAL A 157 14.85 3.58 35.69
CA VAL A 157 16.19 3.57 36.25
C VAL A 157 16.22 4.63 37.37
N GLU A 158 16.38 4.18 38.61
CA GLU A 158 16.32 5.03 39.79
C GLU A 158 17.25 6.23 39.66
N GLU A 159 16.70 7.40 40.01
CA GLU A 159 17.37 8.69 39.99
C GLU A 159 18.53 8.72 40.98
N ARG A 160 19.70 8.29 40.54
CA ARG A 160 20.93 8.77 41.15
C ARG A 160 21.22 10.11 40.51
N LEU A 161 21.05 11.19 41.27
CA LEU A 161 21.45 12.56 40.95
C LEU A 161 22.90 12.59 40.47
N VAL A 162 23.10 12.37 39.18
CA VAL A 162 24.35 12.64 38.47
C VAL A 162 24.15 13.99 37.82
N GLN A 163 25.01 14.92 38.22
CA GLN A 163 25.21 16.28 37.74
C GLN A 163 24.67 16.53 36.32
N TRP A 164 24.03 17.70 36.14
CA TRP A 164 23.52 18.29 34.88
C TRP A 164 24.58 18.52 33.78
N ALA A 165 25.49 17.57 33.55
CA ALA A 165 26.65 17.71 32.70
C ALA A 165 26.78 16.55 31.68
N THR A 166 25.68 15.93 31.24
CA THR A 166 25.77 15.03 30.07
C THR A 166 24.56 15.18 29.15
N PRO A 167 24.72 15.73 27.93
CA PRO A 167 23.66 15.81 26.92
C PRO A 167 23.37 14.47 26.23
N ALA A 168 23.88 13.35 26.75
CA ALA A 168 23.79 12.04 26.09
C ALA A 168 22.41 11.38 26.31
N ILE A 169 21.78 10.97 25.21
CA ILE A 169 20.55 10.17 25.19
C ILE A 169 20.80 8.86 25.94
N LYS A 170 19.86 8.44 26.79
CA LYS A 170 19.86 7.15 27.48
C LYS A 170 18.49 6.52 27.41
N GLY A 171 18.44 5.19 27.37
CA GLY A 171 17.19 4.46 27.51
C GLY A 171 17.09 3.20 26.66
N ARG A 172 15.86 2.69 26.54
CA ARG A 172 15.53 1.42 25.90
C ARG A 172 14.37 1.62 24.94
N VAL A 173 14.51 1.12 23.72
CA VAL A 173 13.48 1.19 22.69
C VAL A 173 13.20 -0.19 22.15
N ILE A 174 11.92 -0.54 22.04
CA ILE A 174 11.46 -1.76 21.37
C ILE A 174 10.54 -1.34 20.23
N VAL A 175 10.83 -1.80 19.02
CA VAL A 175 10.02 -1.61 17.82
C VAL A 175 9.58 -2.98 17.32
N THR A 176 8.29 -3.18 17.14
CA THR A 176 7.69 -4.42 16.63
C THR A 176 7.12 -4.22 15.24
N SER A 177 7.23 -5.22 14.38
CA SER A 177 6.74 -5.13 12.99
C SER A 177 5.23 -5.08 12.88
N SER A 178 4.48 -5.60 13.85
CA SER A 178 3.02 -5.55 13.90
C SER A 178 2.48 -5.31 15.30
N SER A 179 1.19 -4.97 15.39
CA SER A 179 0.45 -4.92 16.65
C SER A 179 0.19 -6.32 17.23
N ALA A 180 -0.18 -6.39 18.52
CA ALA A 180 -0.39 -7.68 19.21
C ALA A 180 -1.44 -8.59 18.56
N ASP A 181 -2.43 -7.99 17.88
CA ASP A 181 -3.55 -8.69 17.24
C ASP A 181 -3.38 -8.79 15.70
N GLU A 182 -2.22 -8.39 15.16
CA GLU A 182 -1.92 -8.36 13.72
C GLU A 182 -0.79 -9.33 13.35
N ALA A 183 -0.90 -9.94 12.16
CA ALA A 183 0.15 -10.79 11.62
C ALA A 183 1.28 -9.95 10.98
N SER A 184 2.53 -10.40 11.13
CA SER A 184 3.63 -9.92 10.29
C SER A 184 3.68 -10.74 9.00
N GLN A 185 3.97 -10.11 7.87
CA GLN A 185 3.88 -10.72 6.54
C GLN A 185 5.23 -10.72 5.80
N GLU A 186 5.52 -11.83 5.11
CA GLU A 186 6.61 -11.95 4.13
C GLU A 186 6.10 -11.76 2.70
N ALA A 187 6.93 -11.17 1.84
CA ALA A 187 6.63 -11.00 0.42
C ALA A 187 7.76 -11.55 -0.45
N ASP A 188 7.42 -12.47 -1.35
CA ASP A 188 8.35 -13.08 -2.30
C ASP A 188 9.02 -12.02 -3.20
N ASP A 189 8.24 -11.06 -3.70
CA ASP A 189 8.73 -9.99 -4.58
C ASP A 189 9.70 -9.03 -3.86
N LEU A 190 9.59 -8.91 -2.53
CA LEU A 190 10.49 -8.11 -1.69
C LEU A 190 11.64 -8.94 -1.09
N GLN A 191 11.58 -10.27 -1.25
CA GLN A 191 12.52 -11.24 -0.69
C GLN A 191 12.82 -11.03 0.82
N GLY A 192 11.77 -10.66 1.58
CA GLY A 192 11.85 -10.29 3.00
C GLY A 192 10.47 -10.02 3.60
N SER A 193 10.42 -9.73 4.90
CA SER A 193 9.20 -9.16 5.49
C SER A 193 8.96 -7.72 5.03
N PHE A 194 7.70 -7.28 4.99
CA PHE A 194 7.40 -5.89 4.61
C PHE A 194 8.08 -4.89 5.54
N PHE A 195 7.99 -5.10 6.85
CA PHE A 195 8.60 -4.21 7.84
C PHE A 195 10.12 -4.19 7.73
N THR A 196 10.77 -5.35 7.73
CA THR A 196 12.24 -5.40 7.67
C THR A 196 12.75 -4.85 6.34
N HIS A 197 12.08 -5.13 5.23
CA HIS A 197 12.44 -4.58 3.93
C HIS A 197 12.44 -3.05 3.95
N HIS A 198 11.37 -2.43 4.44
CA HIS A 198 11.26 -0.97 4.48
C HIS A 198 12.16 -0.35 5.54
N LEU A 199 12.39 -1.01 6.68
CA LEU A 199 13.36 -0.59 7.69
C LEU A 199 14.79 -0.57 7.12
N LEU A 200 15.20 -1.64 6.41
CA LEU A 200 16.50 -1.70 5.75
C LEU A 200 16.64 -0.61 4.68
N ALA A 201 15.61 -0.38 3.87
CA ALA A 201 15.63 0.70 2.87
C ALA A 201 15.77 2.08 3.54
N GLY A 202 15.02 2.32 4.61
CA GLY A 202 15.06 3.54 5.40
C GLY A 202 16.46 3.81 5.95
N LEU A 203 17.03 2.84 6.67
CA LEU A 203 18.37 2.92 7.27
C LEU A 203 19.51 3.01 6.24
N ARG A 204 19.32 2.52 5.01
CA ARG A 204 20.29 2.74 3.91
C ARG A 204 20.36 4.19 3.46
N GLY A 205 19.36 5.01 3.78
CA GLY A 205 19.30 6.42 3.41
C GLY A 205 18.01 6.84 2.71
N ALA A 206 17.11 5.90 2.37
CA ALA A 206 15.79 6.29 1.85
C ALA A 206 14.94 7.02 2.91
N GLY A 207 15.25 6.80 4.20
CA GLY A 207 14.64 7.47 5.33
C GLY A 207 15.32 8.77 5.74
N ASP A 208 16.40 9.21 5.08
CA ASP A 208 17.05 10.50 5.37
C ASP A 208 16.15 11.64 4.85
N LEU A 209 15.17 12.03 5.67
CA LEU A 209 14.11 12.96 5.29
C LEU A 209 14.62 14.41 5.28
N ASN A 210 15.55 14.72 6.18
CA ASN A 210 16.15 16.05 6.31
C ASN A 210 17.39 16.25 5.39
N ARG A 211 17.92 15.17 4.81
CA ARG A 211 19.06 15.13 3.88
C ARG A 211 20.39 15.54 4.51
N ASP A 212 20.59 15.21 5.78
CA ASP A 212 21.84 15.48 6.48
C ASP A 212 22.87 14.33 6.34
N GLY A 213 22.52 13.27 5.60
CA GLY A 213 23.38 12.11 5.36
C GLY A 213 23.37 11.10 6.50
N ARG A 214 22.50 11.28 7.49
CA ARG A 214 22.28 10.40 8.63
C ARG A 214 20.81 9.95 8.65
N VAL A 215 20.55 8.86 9.37
CA VAL A 215 19.20 8.36 9.56
C VAL A 215 18.99 8.10 11.04
N THR A 216 18.03 8.82 11.61
CA THR A 216 17.65 8.68 13.01
C THR A 216 16.69 7.51 13.25
N LEU A 217 16.54 7.09 14.50
CA LEU A 217 15.51 6.14 14.90
C LEU A 217 14.11 6.62 14.50
N GLN A 218 13.82 7.91 14.65
CA GLN A 218 12.53 8.49 14.30
C GLN A 218 12.28 8.43 12.79
N GLU A 219 13.27 8.81 11.99
CA GLU A 219 13.19 8.77 10.53
C GLU A 219 13.06 7.35 9.98
N SER A 220 13.91 6.43 10.43
CA SER A 220 13.83 5.03 10.03
C SER A 220 12.48 4.40 10.39
N TYR A 221 11.94 4.70 11.57
CA TYR A 221 10.62 4.24 11.99
C TYR A 221 9.49 4.87 11.16
N ALA A 222 9.49 6.19 10.97
CA ALA A 222 8.47 6.89 10.19
C ALA A 222 8.42 6.37 8.74
N TYR A 223 9.60 6.17 8.14
CA TYR A 223 9.74 5.59 6.81
C TYR A 223 9.22 4.15 6.76
N ALA A 224 9.68 3.29 7.67
CA ALA A 224 9.27 1.90 7.73
C ALA A 224 7.77 1.73 7.97
N TYR A 225 7.20 2.53 8.88
CA TYR A 225 5.77 2.52 9.20
C TYR A 225 4.92 2.90 7.98
N GLY A 226 5.18 4.05 7.37
CA GLY A 226 4.40 4.54 6.24
C GLY A 226 4.37 3.55 5.08
N ARG A 227 5.55 3.01 4.72
CA ARG A 227 5.67 2.05 3.61
C ARG A 227 5.12 0.67 3.93
N THR A 228 5.22 0.22 5.19
CA THR A 228 4.60 -1.05 5.61
C THR A 228 3.09 -0.97 5.51
N VAL A 229 2.47 0.10 6.03
CA VAL A 229 1.02 0.34 5.95
C VAL A 229 0.57 0.39 4.49
N GLU A 230 1.26 1.17 3.64
CA GLU A 230 0.94 1.29 2.22
C GLU A 230 1.03 -0.05 1.48
N SER A 231 2.11 -0.81 1.72
CA SER A 231 2.37 -2.07 1.01
C SER A 231 1.42 -3.19 1.45
N THR A 232 0.93 -3.15 2.69
CA THR A 232 0.09 -4.21 3.27
C THR A 232 -1.41 -3.92 3.17
N LEU A 233 -1.82 -2.66 2.91
CA LEU A 233 -3.22 -2.22 2.83
C LEU A 233 -4.11 -3.11 1.95
N LEU A 234 -3.57 -3.60 0.84
CA LEU A 234 -4.30 -4.41 -0.15
C LEU A 234 -4.00 -5.91 -0.08
N THR A 235 -3.20 -6.34 0.90
CA THR A 235 -2.88 -7.76 1.09
C THR A 235 -4.06 -8.53 1.68
N ARG A 236 -4.11 -9.85 1.44
CA ARG A 236 -5.18 -10.70 1.97
C ARG A 236 -5.19 -10.80 3.49
N ALA A 237 -4.04 -10.63 4.13
CA ALA A 237 -3.90 -10.66 5.58
C ALA A 237 -4.22 -9.31 6.24
N GLY A 238 -4.48 -8.26 5.45
CA GLY A 238 -4.85 -6.93 5.91
C GLY A 238 -3.64 -6.01 6.16
N THR A 239 -3.93 -4.77 6.54
CA THR A 239 -2.92 -3.77 6.87
C THR A 239 -2.12 -4.19 8.11
N GLN A 240 -0.80 -4.00 8.04
CA GLN A 240 0.12 -4.20 9.15
C GLN A 240 0.55 -2.85 9.70
N HIS A 241 0.41 -2.66 11.01
CA HIS A 241 0.85 -1.45 11.71
C HIS A 241 2.01 -1.78 12.64
N PRO A 242 3.25 -1.39 12.28
CA PRO A 242 4.37 -1.43 13.20
C PRO A 242 4.04 -0.65 14.48
N ASN A 243 4.51 -1.15 15.61
CA ASN A 243 4.30 -0.53 16.92
C ASN A 243 5.66 -0.28 17.58
N PHE A 244 5.72 0.65 18.52
CA PHE A 244 6.94 0.95 19.26
C PHE A 244 6.64 1.32 20.71
N HIS A 245 7.64 1.12 21.55
CA HIS A 245 7.65 1.56 22.94
C HIS A 245 8.94 2.34 23.22
N PHE A 246 8.80 3.57 23.73
CA PHE A 246 9.91 4.45 24.07
C PHE A 246 10.03 4.62 25.59
N ASP A 247 11.21 4.30 26.11
CA ASP A 247 11.71 4.88 27.35
C ASP A 247 13.09 5.50 27.08
N LEU A 248 13.10 6.69 26.45
CA LEU A 248 14.31 7.47 26.20
C LEU A 248 14.27 8.76 27.03
N LYS A 249 15.42 9.11 27.62
CA LYS A 249 15.66 10.35 28.37
C LYS A 249 16.91 11.04 27.82
N GLY A 250 16.93 12.36 27.84
CA GLY A 250 18.05 13.18 27.35
C GLY A 250 17.63 14.11 26.21
N GLN A 251 18.59 14.88 25.70
CA GLN A 251 18.41 15.80 24.58
C GLN A 251 19.18 15.28 23.35
N GLY A 252 18.62 15.45 22.16
CA GLY A 252 19.23 15.02 20.89
C GLY A 252 18.49 13.89 20.19
N GLU A 253 18.93 13.58 18.98
CA GLU A 253 18.36 12.51 18.15
C GLU A 253 19.25 11.26 18.18
N LEU A 254 18.64 10.08 18.18
CA LEU A 254 19.38 8.81 18.13
C LEU A 254 19.67 8.45 16.67
N VAL A 255 20.89 8.72 16.21
CA VAL A 255 21.35 8.33 14.88
C VAL A 255 21.63 6.83 14.84
N LEU A 256 20.95 6.09 13.96
CA LEU A 256 21.14 4.65 13.79
C LEU A 256 22.11 4.32 12.66
N THR A 257 22.16 5.12 11.61
CA THR A 257 23.08 4.91 10.48
C THR A 257 23.50 6.25 9.88
N GLU A 258 24.69 6.28 9.30
CA GLU A 258 25.28 7.42 8.62
C GLU A 258 25.64 7.02 7.18
N PRO A 259 24.65 6.93 6.27
CA PRO A 259 24.90 6.58 4.86
C PRO A 259 26.00 7.40 4.19
N VAL A 260 26.21 8.65 4.62
CA VAL A 260 27.29 9.52 4.12
C VAL A 260 28.69 8.94 4.35
N LEU A 261 28.90 8.24 5.47
CA LEU A 261 30.16 7.63 5.86
C LEU A 261 30.36 6.22 5.30
N ALA A 262 29.31 5.62 4.71
CA ALA A 262 29.39 4.28 4.18
C ALA A 262 30.45 4.16 3.08
N PRO A 263 31.23 3.06 3.02
CA PRO A 263 32.34 2.92 2.08
C PRO A 263 31.88 2.97 0.62
N SER A 264 30.67 2.46 0.35
CA SER A 264 30.09 2.27 -0.97
C SER A 264 28.71 2.88 -1.04
N ARG A 265 28.50 3.79 -2.00
CA ARG A 265 27.27 4.59 -2.07
C ARG A 265 26.73 4.72 -3.49
N LEU A 266 25.41 4.84 -3.59
CA LEU A 266 24.67 5.19 -4.79
C LEU A 266 24.02 6.55 -4.57
N LEU A 267 24.29 7.52 -5.44
CA LEU A 267 23.70 8.85 -5.40
C LEU A 267 22.78 9.04 -6.61
N ILE A 268 21.50 9.27 -6.36
CA ILE A 268 20.50 9.55 -7.41
C ILE A 268 20.25 11.06 -7.41
N THR A 269 20.71 11.74 -8.46
CA THR A 269 20.68 13.20 -8.62
C THR A 269 19.63 13.68 -9.62
N VAL A 270 18.85 12.76 -10.20
CA VAL A 270 17.75 13.04 -11.13
C VAL A 270 16.80 14.09 -10.52
N PRO A 271 16.54 15.25 -11.15
CA PRO A 271 15.73 16.31 -10.53
C PRO A 271 14.26 15.94 -10.32
N GLU A 272 13.71 15.10 -11.19
CA GLU A 272 12.28 14.82 -11.16
C GLU A 272 11.91 13.86 -10.02
N PRO A 273 10.80 14.16 -9.30
CA PRO A 273 10.25 13.23 -8.34
C PRO A 273 9.73 11.95 -9.00
N GLY A 274 9.73 10.85 -8.25
CA GLY A 274 9.15 9.59 -8.72
C GLY A 274 9.42 8.41 -7.79
N GLU A 275 8.76 7.29 -8.04
CA GLU A 275 9.08 6.02 -7.39
C GLU A 275 10.34 5.43 -8.01
N TRP A 276 11.26 4.99 -7.16
CA TRP A 276 12.50 4.33 -7.53
C TRP A 276 12.56 2.94 -6.93
N VAL A 277 12.98 1.98 -7.74
CA VAL A 277 13.29 0.62 -7.33
C VAL A 277 14.77 0.39 -7.58
N VAL A 278 15.50 0.00 -6.54
CA VAL A 278 16.89 -0.43 -6.64
C VAL A 278 16.95 -1.92 -6.37
N ALA A 279 17.39 -2.72 -7.34
CA ALA A 279 17.51 -4.16 -7.20
C ALA A 279 18.94 -4.62 -7.51
N SER A 280 19.44 -5.60 -6.77
CA SER A 280 20.72 -6.27 -7.03
C SER A 280 20.63 -7.05 -8.34
N GLU A 281 21.66 -6.95 -9.19
CA GLU A 281 21.73 -7.73 -10.44
C GLU A 281 22.14 -9.19 -10.21
N GLN A 282 22.72 -9.52 -9.05
CA GLN A 282 23.22 -10.86 -8.76
C GLN A 282 22.08 -11.85 -8.49
N ASP A 283 21.11 -11.43 -7.69
CA ASP A 283 20.03 -12.27 -7.13
C ASP A 283 18.62 -11.68 -7.32
N GLY A 284 18.53 -10.48 -7.90
CA GLY A 284 17.26 -9.78 -8.08
C GLY A 284 16.71 -9.15 -6.81
N MET A 285 17.45 -9.18 -5.69
CA MET A 285 17.01 -8.66 -4.40
C MET A 285 16.69 -7.18 -4.49
N VAL A 286 15.47 -6.80 -4.13
CA VAL A 286 15.08 -5.39 -4.04
C VAL A 286 15.72 -4.78 -2.79
N MET A 287 16.67 -3.86 -3.00
CA MET A 287 17.40 -3.17 -1.93
C MET A 287 16.60 -2.01 -1.34
N GLY A 288 15.63 -1.50 -2.09
CA GLY A 288 14.65 -0.53 -1.61
C GLY A 288 13.69 -0.09 -2.71
N VAL A 289 12.46 0.23 -2.30
CA VAL A 289 11.44 0.92 -3.10
C VAL A 289 11.06 2.21 -2.38
N PHE A 290 11.40 3.35 -2.97
CA PHE A 290 11.24 4.65 -2.30
C PHE A 290 10.78 5.74 -3.25
N SER A 291 10.02 6.69 -2.70
CA SER A 291 9.63 7.91 -3.38
C SER A 291 10.76 8.93 -3.27
N LYS A 292 11.32 9.36 -4.40
CA LYS A 292 12.27 10.46 -4.45
C LYS A 292 11.52 11.77 -4.68
N GLY A 293 11.78 12.79 -3.85
CA GLY A 293 11.36 14.17 -4.12
C GLY A 293 12.23 14.85 -5.18
N SER A 294 12.28 16.18 -5.21
CA SER A 294 13.15 16.92 -6.16
C SER A 294 14.65 16.92 -5.81
N GLY A 295 15.00 16.56 -4.58
CA GLY A 295 16.38 16.51 -4.12
C GLY A 295 17.10 15.21 -4.46
N PRO A 296 18.42 15.16 -4.23
CA PRO A 296 19.19 13.93 -4.36
C PRO A 296 18.81 12.94 -3.25
N VAL A 297 18.96 11.64 -3.53
CA VAL A 297 18.89 10.58 -2.53
C VAL A 297 20.19 9.79 -2.54
N MET A 298 20.70 9.51 -1.35
CA MET A 298 21.90 8.72 -1.13
C MET A 298 21.53 7.39 -0.50
N LEU A 299 22.06 6.30 -1.04
CA LEU A 299 21.91 4.97 -0.47
C LEU A 299 23.28 4.35 -0.19
N ALA A 300 23.46 3.90 1.05
CA ALA A 300 24.55 3.01 1.43
C ALA A 300 24.24 1.59 0.91
N LEU A 301 25.03 1.13 -0.06
CA LEU A 301 24.85 -0.18 -0.69
C LEU A 301 26.18 -0.93 -0.70
N PRO A 302 26.16 -2.26 -0.50
CA PRO A 302 27.35 -3.07 -0.73
C PRO A 302 27.92 -2.87 -2.15
N PRO A 303 29.22 -3.13 -2.35
CA PRO A 303 29.80 -3.15 -3.70
C PRO A 303 29.11 -4.20 -4.56
N GLY A 304 28.74 -3.85 -5.80
CA GLY A 304 28.03 -4.78 -6.67
C GLY A 304 27.30 -4.13 -7.83
N GLY A 305 26.73 -4.97 -8.70
CA GLY A 305 25.87 -4.52 -9.80
C GLY A 305 24.44 -4.30 -9.33
N TYR A 306 23.86 -3.17 -9.69
CA TYR A 306 22.48 -2.82 -9.37
C TYR A 306 21.72 -2.34 -10.61
N ARG A 307 20.44 -2.68 -10.64
CA ARG A 307 19.47 -2.19 -11.61
C ARG A 307 18.53 -1.22 -10.92
N LEU A 308 18.51 0.00 -11.43
CA LEU A 308 17.61 1.05 -11.00
C LEU A 308 16.47 1.13 -12.00
N ARG A 309 15.25 1.23 -11.49
CA ARG A 309 14.06 1.50 -12.30
C ARG A 309 13.26 2.63 -11.68
N SER A 310 12.74 3.51 -12.53
CA SER A 310 11.77 4.51 -12.11
C SER A 310 10.60 4.55 -13.07
N ARG A 311 9.40 4.81 -12.55
CA ARG A 311 8.18 4.95 -13.35
C ARG A 311 7.82 6.42 -13.50
N ARG A 312 7.61 6.85 -14.74
CA ARG A 312 6.95 8.12 -15.09
C ARG A 312 5.52 7.86 -15.53
N GLU A 313 4.77 8.93 -15.80
CA GLU A 313 3.37 8.81 -16.23
C GLU A 313 3.20 7.96 -17.51
N ALA A 314 4.08 8.15 -18.50
CA ALA A 314 3.98 7.48 -19.81
C ALA A 314 5.17 6.55 -20.13
N SER A 315 6.26 6.60 -19.36
CA SER A 315 7.49 5.86 -19.61
C SER A 315 8.07 5.26 -18.34
N TRP A 316 9.05 4.37 -18.50
CA TRP A 316 9.91 3.91 -17.43
C TRP A 316 11.36 4.26 -17.76
N LEU A 317 12.13 4.52 -16.72
CA LEU A 317 13.57 4.71 -16.77
C LEU A 317 14.24 3.45 -16.23
N GLU A 318 15.32 3.01 -16.85
CA GLU A 318 16.21 1.99 -16.29
C GLU A 318 17.67 2.36 -16.47
N LEU A 319 18.46 2.07 -15.46
CA LEU A 319 19.91 2.12 -15.52
C LEU A 319 20.49 0.93 -14.78
N ARG A 320 21.56 0.36 -15.34
CA ARG A 320 22.40 -0.60 -14.64
C ARG A 320 23.68 0.11 -14.23
N VAL A 321 24.02 0.02 -12.96
CA VAL A 321 25.23 0.64 -12.38
C VAL A 321 26.02 -0.38 -11.60
N ALA A 322 27.33 -0.14 -11.49
CA ALA A 322 28.17 -0.84 -10.53
C ALA A 322 28.51 0.12 -9.39
N VAL A 323 28.13 -0.24 -8.17
CA VAL A 323 28.57 0.46 -6.96
C VAL A 323 30.00 -0.01 -6.64
N PRO A 324 30.98 0.90 -6.55
CA PRO A 324 32.39 0.55 -6.33
C PRO A 324 32.64 0.07 -4.90
N GLU A 325 33.80 -0.56 -4.67
CA GLU A 325 34.25 -0.95 -3.31
C GLU A 325 34.48 0.22 -2.36
N LYS A 326 34.87 1.37 -2.91
CA LYS A 326 35.03 2.63 -2.17
C LYS A 326 34.56 3.81 -3.02
N GLY A 327 33.87 4.75 -2.40
CA GLY A 327 33.36 5.96 -3.04
C GLY A 327 31.89 5.87 -3.39
N HIS A 328 31.49 6.53 -4.48
CA HIS A 328 30.10 6.64 -4.88
C HIS A 328 29.95 6.56 -6.39
N VAL A 329 28.79 6.10 -6.84
CA VAL A 329 28.34 6.20 -8.22
C VAL A 329 27.20 7.21 -8.32
N LEU A 330 27.30 8.13 -9.28
CA LEU A 330 26.28 9.13 -9.57
C LEU A 330 25.32 8.60 -10.63
N VAL A 331 24.01 8.76 -10.37
CA VAL A 331 22.94 8.46 -11.31
C VAL A 331 22.26 9.76 -11.69
N ASP A 332 22.72 10.27 -12.84
CA ASP A 332 22.13 11.41 -13.53
C ASP A 332 21.13 10.93 -14.59
N GLU A 333 20.19 11.81 -14.92
CA GLU A 333 19.12 11.50 -15.86
C GLU A 333 19.64 11.10 -17.25
N SER A 334 20.72 11.71 -17.71
CA SER A 334 21.35 11.42 -19.01
C SER A 334 21.86 9.98 -19.17
N LEU A 335 22.04 9.25 -18.06
CA LEU A 335 22.49 7.87 -18.08
C LEU A 335 21.30 6.89 -18.23
N LEU A 336 20.08 7.32 -17.92
CA LEU A 336 18.90 6.46 -17.90
C LEU A 336 18.43 6.14 -19.31
N ARG A 337 18.07 4.88 -19.53
CA ARG A 337 17.36 4.45 -20.74
C ARG A 337 15.87 4.60 -20.50
N GLU A 338 15.19 5.30 -21.40
CA GLU A 338 13.75 5.44 -21.39
C GLU A 338 13.08 4.37 -22.25
N GLY A 339 11.96 3.82 -21.77
CA GLY A 339 11.11 2.90 -22.52
C GLY A 339 9.63 3.17 -22.29
N THR A 340 8.78 2.72 -23.20
CA THR A 340 7.32 2.79 -23.06
C THR A 340 6.80 1.76 -22.07
N LEU A 341 5.83 2.15 -21.24
CA LEU A 341 5.18 1.25 -20.29
C LEU A 341 4.47 0.11 -21.02
N VAL A 342 4.71 -1.13 -20.58
CA VAL A 342 4.01 -2.31 -21.11
C VAL A 342 2.58 -2.30 -20.57
N ALA A 343 1.60 -2.20 -21.48
CA ALA A 343 0.19 -2.35 -21.13
C ALA A 343 -0.10 -3.82 -20.79
N MET A 344 0.00 -4.18 -19.51
CA MET A 344 -0.52 -5.46 -19.02
C MET A 344 -2.01 -5.31 -18.73
N GLN A 345 -2.84 -6.24 -19.23
CA GLN A 345 -4.23 -6.36 -18.79
C GLN A 345 -4.23 -6.62 -17.28
N ALA A 346 -4.89 -5.74 -16.52
CA ALA A 346 -5.04 -5.90 -15.08
C ALA A 346 -5.70 -7.26 -14.76
N LYS A 347 -5.03 -8.10 -13.98
CA LYS A 347 -5.61 -9.33 -13.43
C LYS A 347 -6.42 -8.94 -12.19
N GLY A 348 -7.74 -9.08 -12.30
CA GLY A 348 -8.70 -8.84 -11.21
C GLY A 348 -9.37 -7.48 -11.30
N ALA A 349 -10.60 -7.45 -11.81
CA ALA A 349 -11.48 -6.29 -11.65
C ALA A 349 -11.98 -6.26 -10.20
N SER A 350 -11.37 -5.43 -9.36
CA SER A 350 -11.87 -5.11 -8.04
C SER A 350 -13.11 -4.20 -8.16
N GLY A 351 -14.23 -4.66 -7.60
CA GLY A 351 -15.18 -3.75 -6.92
C GLY A 351 -16.60 -3.62 -7.47
N TRP A 352 -16.88 -3.87 -8.75
CA TRP A 352 -18.23 -3.67 -9.31
C TRP A 352 -18.62 -4.79 -10.27
N ARG A 353 -19.64 -5.58 -9.92
CA ARG A 353 -20.22 -6.65 -10.76
C ARG A 353 -21.46 -6.15 -11.48
N GLY A 354 -22.27 -5.34 -10.80
CA GLY A 354 -23.47 -4.77 -11.39
C GLY A 354 -24.20 -3.81 -10.48
N ALA A 355 -25.35 -3.34 -10.95
CA ALA A 355 -26.26 -2.51 -10.18
C ALA A 355 -27.72 -2.80 -10.54
N LEU A 356 -28.62 -2.59 -9.59
CA LEU A 356 -30.06 -2.71 -9.79
C LEU A 356 -30.72 -1.37 -9.49
N HIS A 357 -31.67 -0.91 -10.30
CA HIS A 357 -32.48 0.29 -10.09
C HIS A 357 -33.96 -0.08 -10.06
N LEU A 358 -34.68 0.37 -9.02
CA LEU A 358 -36.13 0.29 -8.93
C LEU A 358 -36.70 1.70 -8.76
N GLY A 359 -37.65 2.08 -9.60
CA GLY A 359 -38.19 3.44 -9.57
C GLY A 359 -39.50 3.64 -10.32
N GLY A 360 -40.03 4.86 -10.22
CA GLY A 360 -41.13 5.32 -11.04
C GLY A 360 -40.71 5.51 -12.50
N ALA A 361 -41.64 5.30 -13.42
CA ALA A 361 -41.42 5.42 -14.85
C ALA A 361 -42.48 6.29 -15.51
N PHE A 362 -42.04 7.16 -16.41
CA PHE A 362 -42.83 8.10 -17.17
C PHE A 362 -42.51 7.92 -18.66
N ALA A 363 -43.51 7.98 -19.54
CA ALA A 363 -43.26 8.02 -20.97
C ALA A 363 -44.20 8.97 -21.70
N THR A 364 -43.71 9.54 -22.80
CA THR A 364 -44.50 10.35 -23.73
C THR A 364 -45.62 9.53 -24.35
N ARG A 365 -46.56 10.23 -24.99
CA ARG A 365 -47.75 9.64 -25.61
C ARG A 365 -47.33 8.66 -26.72
N THR A 366 -47.85 7.44 -26.66
CA THR A 366 -47.57 6.38 -27.65
C THR A 366 -48.52 6.40 -28.84
N ALA A 367 -49.70 7.01 -28.67
CA ALA A 367 -50.62 7.36 -29.74
C ALA A 367 -51.28 8.71 -29.44
N SER A 368 -51.76 9.40 -30.49
CA SER A 368 -52.33 10.76 -30.42
C SER A 368 -53.45 10.93 -29.41
N ASN A 369 -54.19 9.86 -29.13
CA ASN A 369 -55.40 9.90 -28.31
C ASN A 369 -55.13 9.67 -26.81
N PHE A 370 -53.89 9.36 -26.40
CA PHE A 370 -53.53 9.09 -25.00
C PHE A 370 -52.67 10.19 -24.40
N GLY A 371 -52.82 10.42 -23.09
CA GLY A 371 -51.92 11.27 -22.31
C GLY A 371 -50.59 10.59 -22.01
N SER A 372 -49.72 11.27 -21.27
CA SER A 372 -48.47 10.68 -20.75
C SER A 372 -48.77 9.45 -19.90
N SER A 373 -47.91 8.44 -19.97
CA SER A 373 -48.06 7.21 -19.21
C SER A 373 -47.17 7.22 -17.96
N VAL A 374 -47.66 6.64 -16.87
CA VAL A 374 -46.98 6.58 -15.56
C VAL A 374 -47.03 5.16 -15.02
N GLY A 375 -45.97 4.72 -14.37
CA GLY A 375 -45.89 3.43 -13.69
C GLY A 375 -44.54 3.20 -13.03
N GLY A 376 -43.99 1.99 -13.16
CA GLY A 376 -42.73 1.60 -12.51
C GLY A 376 -41.75 0.93 -13.49
N GLN A 377 -40.48 0.92 -13.10
CA GLN A 377 -39.42 0.25 -13.86
C GLN A 377 -38.38 -0.43 -12.94
N LEU A 378 -37.79 -1.48 -13.48
CA LEU A 378 -36.62 -2.18 -12.95
C LEU A 378 -35.53 -2.15 -14.02
N GLN A 379 -34.34 -1.67 -13.68
CA GLN A 379 -33.17 -1.72 -14.57
C GLN A 379 -32.04 -2.48 -13.87
N ALA A 380 -31.46 -3.47 -14.54
CA ALA A 380 -30.26 -4.18 -14.09
C ALA A 380 -29.10 -3.83 -15.02
N LEU A 381 -27.97 -3.41 -14.44
CA LEU A 381 -26.73 -3.04 -15.12
C LEU A 381 -25.64 -4.06 -14.73
N PHE A 382 -24.82 -4.49 -15.68
CA PHE A 382 -23.72 -5.41 -15.42
C PHE A 382 -22.42 -4.95 -16.07
N ASN A 383 -21.32 -5.23 -15.39
CA ASN A 383 -19.99 -5.07 -15.97
C ASN A 383 -19.78 -6.09 -17.08
N ALA A 384 -19.51 -5.61 -18.29
CA ALA A 384 -19.31 -6.43 -19.46
C ALA A 384 -18.32 -5.72 -20.41
N PRO A 385 -17.00 -5.87 -20.17
CA PRO A 385 -15.97 -5.20 -20.95
C PRO A 385 -15.79 -5.88 -22.32
N ILE A 386 -16.79 -5.72 -23.20
CA ILE A 386 -16.80 -6.26 -24.56
C ILE A 386 -15.74 -5.55 -25.41
N GLN A 387 -15.62 -4.23 -25.27
CA GLN A 387 -14.55 -3.42 -25.87
C GLN A 387 -14.11 -2.35 -24.86
N PRO A 388 -12.98 -2.55 -24.16
CA PRO A 388 -12.55 -1.66 -23.08
C PRO A 388 -12.48 -0.19 -23.51
N GLY A 389 -13.14 0.68 -22.75
CA GLY A 389 -13.20 2.13 -22.99
C GLY A 389 -14.28 2.57 -23.99
N LEU A 390 -15.06 1.65 -24.56
CA LEU A 390 -16.17 1.96 -25.46
C LEU A 390 -17.46 1.21 -25.09
N LEU A 391 -17.36 -0.08 -24.80
CA LEU A 391 -18.45 -0.99 -24.44
C LEU A 391 -18.07 -1.74 -23.17
N ASP A 392 -18.31 -1.10 -22.03
CA ASP A 392 -17.89 -1.55 -20.71
C ASP A 392 -19.05 -2.12 -19.88
N VAL A 393 -20.28 -1.83 -20.28
CA VAL A 393 -21.49 -2.24 -19.56
C VAL A 393 -22.60 -2.70 -20.48
N VAL A 394 -23.43 -3.60 -19.96
CA VAL A 394 -24.72 -4.01 -20.54
C VAL A 394 -25.84 -3.78 -19.54
N TRP A 395 -27.05 -3.54 -20.01
CA TRP A 395 -28.20 -3.40 -19.13
C TRP A 395 -29.49 -3.96 -19.73
N GLY A 396 -30.40 -4.32 -18.84
CA GLY A 396 -31.78 -4.66 -19.16
C GLY A 396 -32.73 -3.77 -18.37
N THR A 397 -33.77 -3.26 -19.02
CA THR A 397 -34.83 -2.46 -18.39
C THR A 397 -36.19 -3.08 -18.68
N VAL A 398 -36.97 -3.31 -17.62
CA VAL A 398 -38.38 -3.67 -17.70
C VAL A 398 -39.19 -2.54 -17.11
N ALA A 399 -40.22 -2.05 -17.82
CA ALA A 399 -41.12 -1.03 -17.28
C ALA A 399 -42.57 -1.34 -17.62
N GLY A 400 -43.46 -1.12 -16.65
CA GLY A 400 -44.91 -1.21 -16.80
C GLY A 400 -45.54 0.16 -16.55
N ARG A 401 -46.35 0.65 -17.49
CA ARG A 401 -46.95 1.99 -17.44
C ARG A 401 -48.44 1.94 -17.80
N ALA A 402 -49.23 2.87 -17.28
CA ALA A 402 -50.63 3.03 -17.63
C ALA A 402 -50.94 4.46 -18.08
N SER A 403 -51.86 4.61 -19.02
CA SER A 403 -52.38 5.90 -19.49
C SER A 403 -53.89 5.82 -19.73
N LYS A 404 -54.55 6.99 -19.72
CA LYS A 404 -55.95 7.16 -20.10
C LYS A 404 -56.04 7.95 -21.41
N SER A 405 -57.06 7.66 -22.20
CA SER A 405 -57.38 8.44 -23.39
C SER A 405 -57.82 9.85 -22.98
N VAL A 406 -57.41 10.84 -23.78
CA VAL A 406 -57.79 12.26 -23.63
C VAL A 406 -59.06 12.56 -24.44
N VAL A 407 -59.45 11.65 -25.34
CA VAL A 407 -60.56 11.84 -26.30
C VAL A 407 -61.77 10.95 -25.97
N SER A 408 -61.56 9.77 -25.39
CA SER A 408 -62.63 8.83 -24.99
C SER A 408 -62.55 8.55 -23.49
N GLY A 409 -63.62 8.84 -22.74
CA GLY A 409 -63.67 8.66 -21.29
C GLY A 409 -63.56 7.20 -20.82
N GLY A 410 -63.75 6.22 -21.72
CA GLY A 410 -63.73 4.80 -21.42
C GLY A 410 -62.44 4.06 -21.79
N LEU A 411 -61.57 4.67 -22.61
CA LEU A 411 -60.40 3.99 -23.19
C LEU A 411 -59.17 4.09 -22.27
N ARG A 412 -58.66 2.94 -21.83
CA ARG A 412 -57.45 2.81 -20.99
C ARG A 412 -56.39 2.00 -21.69
N GLN A 413 -55.12 2.34 -21.46
CA GLN A 413 -53.98 1.60 -22.00
C GLN A 413 -53.00 1.22 -20.90
N THR A 414 -52.50 0.00 -20.98
CA THR A 414 -51.35 -0.48 -20.20
C THR A 414 -50.25 -0.90 -21.15
N GLU A 415 -49.04 -0.40 -20.92
CA GLU A 415 -47.84 -0.71 -21.68
C GLU A 415 -46.84 -1.46 -20.80
N TRP A 416 -46.20 -2.47 -21.38
CA TRP A 416 -45.02 -3.13 -20.83
C TRP A 416 -43.88 -2.99 -21.84
N SER A 417 -42.69 -2.68 -21.36
CA SER A 417 -41.50 -2.55 -22.19
C SER A 417 -40.38 -3.42 -21.64
N LEU A 418 -39.68 -4.13 -22.54
CA LEU A 418 -38.42 -4.80 -22.27
C LEU A 418 -37.38 -4.20 -23.22
N ARG A 419 -36.30 -3.67 -22.66
CA ARG A 419 -35.21 -3.03 -23.41
C ARG A 419 -33.87 -3.58 -22.95
N LEU A 420 -32.99 -3.85 -23.90
CA LEU A 420 -31.61 -4.29 -23.68
C LEU A 420 -30.69 -3.26 -24.31
N GLY A 421 -29.63 -2.87 -23.60
CA GLY A 421 -28.66 -1.91 -24.10
C GLY A 421 -27.24 -2.25 -23.69
N MET A 422 -26.31 -1.59 -24.35
CA MET A 422 -24.88 -1.70 -24.10
C MET A 422 -24.21 -0.35 -24.33
N GLY A 423 -23.11 -0.11 -23.66
CA GLY A 423 -22.46 1.19 -23.76
C GLY A 423 -21.36 1.39 -22.74
N ARG A 424 -21.17 2.66 -22.37
CA ARG A 424 -20.08 3.09 -21.49
C ARG A 424 -20.63 3.61 -20.18
N ARG A 425 -19.90 3.30 -19.10
CA ARG A 425 -20.11 3.88 -17.77
C ARG A 425 -18.94 4.78 -17.42
N PHE A 426 -19.23 6.03 -17.11
CA PHE A 426 -18.30 7.03 -16.62
C PHE A 426 -18.45 7.12 -15.10
N GLN A 427 -17.36 6.91 -14.37
CA GLN A 427 -17.36 6.90 -12.92
C GLN A 427 -16.66 8.16 -12.39
N GLY A 428 -17.34 8.88 -11.48
CA GLY A 428 -16.82 10.00 -10.72
C GLY A 428 -16.74 9.66 -9.22
N GLN A 429 -16.31 10.62 -8.41
CA GLN A 429 -16.12 10.41 -6.95
C GLN A 429 -17.42 10.10 -6.20
N TRP A 430 -18.55 10.67 -6.60
CA TRP A 430 -19.85 10.54 -5.94
C TRP A 430 -21.00 10.27 -6.92
N SER A 431 -20.67 9.99 -8.18
CA SER A 431 -21.64 9.80 -9.25
C SER A 431 -21.14 8.84 -10.32
N ALA A 432 -22.08 8.26 -11.07
CA ALA A 432 -21.78 7.52 -12.28
C ALA A 432 -22.80 7.81 -13.38
N LEU A 433 -22.34 7.91 -14.62
CA LEU A 433 -23.19 8.12 -15.80
C LEU A 433 -23.04 6.92 -16.74
N THR A 434 -24.15 6.29 -17.11
CA THR A 434 -24.18 5.27 -18.16
C THR A 434 -24.84 5.85 -19.40
N LEU A 435 -24.30 5.56 -20.58
CA LEU A 435 -24.83 6.01 -21.87
C LEU A 435 -24.64 4.91 -22.92
N GLY A 436 -25.67 4.67 -23.73
CA GLY A 436 -25.51 3.96 -24.99
C GLY A 436 -26.82 3.59 -25.68
N PRO A 437 -26.72 2.88 -26.83
CA PRO A 437 -27.89 2.39 -27.57
C PRO A 437 -28.67 1.32 -26.80
N GLU A 438 -29.97 1.27 -27.07
CA GLU A 438 -30.87 0.22 -26.60
C GLU A 438 -31.84 -0.24 -27.69
N LEU A 439 -32.16 -1.53 -27.68
CA LEU A 439 -33.17 -2.16 -28.51
C LEU A 439 -34.17 -2.87 -27.61
N GLY A 440 -35.43 -2.96 -28.04
CA GLY A 440 -36.45 -3.58 -27.21
C GLY A 440 -37.76 -3.82 -27.93
N ALA A 441 -38.76 -4.17 -27.13
CA ALA A 441 -40.13 -4.33 -27.58
C ALA A 441 -41.09 -3.75 -26.55
N LEU A 442 -42.18 -3.20 -27.07
CA LEU A 442 -43.34 -2.74 -26.31
C LEU A 442 -44.46 -3.76 -26.51
N TYR A 443 -45.17 -4.07 -25.43
CA TYR A 443 -46.46 -4.75 -25.45
C TYR A 443 -47.49 -3.81 -24.86
N PHE A 444 -48.57 -3.55 -25.58
CA PHE A 444 -49.65 -2.69 -25.12
C PHE A 444 -50.97 -3.44 -25.11
N ARG A 445 -51.80 -3.13 -24.11
CA ARG A 445 -53.16 -3.61 -23.97
C ARG A 445 -54.08 -2.41 -23.81
N GLN A 446 -55.04 -2.27 -24.70
CA GLN A 446 -56.07 -1.25 -24.65
C GLN A 446 -57.41 -1.87 -24.27
N ARG A 447 -58.19 -1.17 -23.47
CA ARG A 447 -59.52 -1.60 -23.02
C ARG A 447 -60.52 -0.47 -23.18
N GLU A 448 -61.66 -0.77 -23.81
CA GLU A 448 -62.77 0.15 -24.01
C GLU A 448 -64.10 -0.61 -23.99
N ALA A 449 -65.05 -0.17 -23.16
CA ALA A 449 -66.42 -0.71 -23.10
C ALA A 449 -66.54 -2.26 -23.08
N GLY A 450 -65.65 -2.94 -22.36
CA GLY A 450 -65.65 -4.41 -22.24
C GLY A 450 -64.86 -5.17 -23.33
N THR A 451 -64.39 -4.47 -24.36
CA THR A 451 -63.49 -5.04 -25.38
C THR A 451 -62.03 -4.77 -25.00
N SER A 452 -61.14 -5.71 -25.36
CA SER A 452 -59.69 -5.57 -25.14
C SER A 452 -58.95 -5.85 -26.43
N SER A 453 -58.05 -4.95 -26.81
CA SER A 453 -57.09 -5.16 -27.91
C SER A 453 -55.67 -5.19 -27.36
N THR A 454 -54.77 -5.85 -28.07
CA THR A 454 -53.36 -5.97 -27.70
C THR A 454 -52.50 -5.81 -28.93
N GLY A 455 -51.29 -5.30 -28.76
CA GLY A 455 -50.29 -5.31 -29.83
C GLY A 455 -48.88 -5.25 -29.29
N THR A 456 -47.93 -5.47 -30.19
CA THR A 456 -46.50 -5.36 -29.92
C THR A 456 -45.85 -4.41 -30.92
N ALA A 457 -44.78 -3.74 -30.50
CA ALA A 457 -44.01 -2.85 -31.36
C ALA A 457 -42.52 -3.00 -31.03
N PRO A 458 -41.64 -3.23 -32.03
CA PRO A 458 -40.21 -3.14 -31.81
C PRO A 458 -39.82 -1.69 -31.54
N TYR A 459 -38.80 -1.52 -30.72
CA TYR A 459 -38.28 -0.24 -30.26
C TYR A 459 -36.76 -0.18 -30.44
N GLY A 460 -36.25 0.98 -30.84
CA GLY A 460 -34.83 1.27 -30.84
C GLY A 460 -34.57 2.72 -30.44
N GLY A 461 -33.50 2.95 -29.67
CA GLY A 461 -33.17 4.27 -29.17
C GLY A 461 -31.82 4.33 -28.47
N VAL A 462 -31.64 5.42 -27.73
CA VAL A 462 -30.50 5.64 -26.84
C VAL A 462 -31.01 5.91 -25.43
N SER A 463 -30.25 5.49 -24.44
CA SER A 463 -30.57 5.74 -23.04
C SER A 463 -29.36 6.25 -22.26
N ALA A 464 -29.65 6.99 -21.20
CA ALA A 464 -28.68 7.42 -20.22
C ALA A 464 -29.22 7.18 -18.81
N SER A 465 -28.36 6.76 -17.89
CA SER A 465 -28.69 6.68 -16.45
C SER A 465 -27.62 7.34 -15.60
N ALA A 466 -28.05 8.32 -14.80
CA ALA A 466 -27.22 9.02 -13.83
C ALA A 466 -27.48 8.44 -12.43
N TRP A 467 -26.42 8.02 -11.77
CA TRP A 467 -26.41 7.45 -10.43
C TRP A 467 -25.71 8.43 -9.51
N LEU A 468 -26.37 8.86 -8.44
CA LEU A 468 -25.89 9.88 -7.50
C LEU A 468 -25.91 9.30 -6.08
N GLY A 469 -24.75 9.14 -5.44
CA GLY A 469 -24.65 8.59 -4.08
C GLY A 469 -23.35 7.83 -3.80
N VAL A 470 -23.11 7.51 -2.52
CA VAL A 470 -21.88 6.85 -2.03
C VAL A 470 -22.18 5.37 -1.67
N GLU A 471 -21.22 4.50 -1.97
CA GLU A 471 -21.21 3.07 -1.60
C GLU A 471 -22.30 2.18 -2.23
N ARG A 472 -23.36 1.88 -1.47
CA ARG A 472 -24.30 0.78 -1.76
C ARG A 472 -25.68 1.21 -2.25
N VAL A 473 -26.08 2.46 -2.03
CA VAL A 473 -27.39 2.98 -2.44
C VAL A 473 -27.21 4.31 -3.17
N SER A 474 -27.88 4.47 -4.32
CA SER A 474 -27.83 5.69 -5.13
C SER A 474 -29.22 6.16 -5.51
N LEU A 475 -29.40 7.48 -5.63
CA LEU A 475 -30.51 8.04 -6.39
C LEU A 475 -30.19 7.86 -7.87
N VAL A 476 -31.12 7.30 -8.63
CA VAL A 476 -30.92 7.02 -10.05
C VAL A 476 -31.97 7.71 -10.88
N VAL A 477 -31.51 8.47 -11.87
CA VAL A 477 -32.34 9.10 -12.90
C VAL A 477 -32.00 8.46 -14.23
N THR A 478 -32.99 7.88 -14.89
CA THR A 478 -32.85 7.28 -16.22
C THR A 478 -33.63 8.08 -17.24
N GLY A 479 -33.08 8.26 -18.44
CA GLY A 479 -33.77 8.82 -19.59
C GLY A 479 -33.53 7.97 -20.83
N SER A 480 -34.54 7.84 -21.68
CA SER A 480 -34.39 7.23 -23.00
C SER A 480 -35.15 8.01 -24.06
N VAL A 481 -34.60 8.05 -25.27
CA VAL A 481 -35.21 8.66 -26.46
C VAL A 481 -35.01 7.71 -27.63
N GLY A 482 -36.08 7.42 -28.36
CA GLY A 482 -36.05 6.48 -29.47
C GLY A 482 -37.32 6.50 -30.31
N GLY A 483 -37.51 5.44 -31.08
CA GLY A 483 -38.70 5.24 -31.90
C GLY A 483 -39.23 3.81 -31.79
N ALA A 484 -40.55 3.66 -31.85
CA ALA A 484 -41.22 2.38 -31.95
C ALA A 484 -42.01 2.27 -33.26
N VAL A 485 -41.96 1.10 -33.90
CA VAL A 485 -42.75 0.82 -35.11
C VAL A 485 -44.10 0.27 -34.68
N MET A 486 -45.10 1.15 -34.63
CA MET A 486 -46.44 0.82 -34.15
C MET A 486 -47.28 0.19 -35.27
N PRO A 487 -47.91 -0.97 -35.04
CA PRO A 487 -48.90 -1.51 -35.97
C PRO A 487 -50.20 -0.70 -35.86
N LEU A 488 -50.61 -0.07 -36.96
CA LEU A 488 -51.90 0.62 -37.09
C LEU A 488 -52.78 -0.12 -38.11
N PRO A 489 -54.12 0.07 -38.08
CA PRO A 489 -55.03 -0.54 -39.05
C PRO A 489 -54.70 -0.26 -40.52
N GLN A 490 -53.99 0.85 -40.79
CA GLN A 490 -53.62 1.32 -42.14
C GLN A 490 -52.17 0.98 -42.52
N GLY A 491 -51.42 0.27 -41.66
CA GLY A 491 -50.01 -0.05 -41.84
C GLY A 491 -49.13 0.32 -40.63
N ASN A 492 -47.84 0.04 -40.72
CA ASN A 492 -46.89 0.36 -39.64
C ASN A 492 -46.50 1.84 -39.67
N ALA A 493 -46.41 2.47 -38.49
CA ALA A 493 -45.96 3.85 -38.35
C ALA A 493 -44.85 3.97 -37.31
N LEU A 494 -43.75 4.66 -37.66
CA LEU A 494 -42.71 5.01 -36.71
C LEU A 494 -43.20 6.13 -35.78
N ARG A 495 -43.11 5.91 -34.47
CA ARG A 495 -43.48 6.87 -33.44
C ARG A 495 -42.28 7.20 -32.56
N ALA A 496 -41.95 8.48 -32.45
CA ALA A 496 -40.95 8.95 -31.50
C ALA A 496 -41.46 8.76 -30.06
N LEU A 497 -40.61 8.26 -29.18
CA LEU A 497 -40.90 8.01 -27.78
C LEU A 497 -39.76 8.53 -26.92
N ALA A 498 -40.12 9.19 -25.83
CA ALA A 498 -39.19 9.50 -24.75
C ALA A 498 -39.72 8.91 -23.44
N SER A 499 -38.83 8.35 -22.63
CA SER A 499 -39.15 7.85 -21.31
C SER A 499 -38.16 8.37 -20.28
N ALA A 500 -38.63 8.57 -19.06
CA ALA A 500 -37.81 8.95 -17.92
C ALA A 500 -38.18 8.09 -16.72
N GLY A 501 -37.26 7.93 -15.79
CA GLY A 501 -37.51 7.23 -14.55
C GLY A 501 -36.62 7.76 -13.44
N ILE A 502 -37.13 7.65 -12.21
CA ILE A 502 -36.43 8.09 -11.01
C ILE A 502 -36.69 7.11 -9.86
N GLY A 503 -35.66 6.78 -9.10
CA GLY A 503 -35.78 5.85 -7.98
C GLY A 503 -34.45 5.57 -7.29
N LEU A 504 -34.41 4.45 -6.59
CA LEU A 504 -33.23 4.02 -5.84
C LEU A 504 -32.52 2.89 -6.56
N GLY A 505 -31.19 2.88 -6.47
CA GLY A 505 -30.38 1.81 -7.02
C GLY A 505 -29.35 1.27 -6.04
N TRP A 506 -28.95 0.01 -6.25
CA TRP A 506 -28.05 -0.75 -5.39
C TRP A 506 -26.90 -1.34 -6.21
N ASN A 507 -25.66 -1.11 -5.77
CA ASN A 507 -24.45 -1.69 -6.39
C ASN A 507 -24.08 -3.01 -5.69
N PHE A 508 -23.58 -3.99 -6.45
CA PHE A 508 -23.15 -5.30 -5.93
C PHE A 508 -21.97 -5.91 -6.70
#